data_AF-A0AAW2GME7-F1
#
_entry.id   AF-A0AAW2GME7-F1
#
_cell.length_a   1.000
_cell.length_b   1.000
_cell.length_c   1.000
_cell.angle_alpha   90.00
_cell.angle_beta   90.00
_cell.angle_gamma   90.00
#
_symmetry.space_group_name_H-M   'P 1'
#
loop_
_entity.id
_entity.type
_entity.pdbx_description
1 polymer ?
#
loop_
_entity_poly.entity_id
_entity_poly.type
_entity_poly.pdbx_seq_one_letter_code
_entity_poly.pdbx_strand_id
1 'polypeptide(L)'
;MERLRKKLAEYSQEHLLQFWEELTDEDRNQLENDINELDLQEITGYFKRAVESSQSINRSMMDDKIQPIDETKTASVKTSTEEELNIYKERGLKEISEGRVAVLLMAGGQGTRLGVTYPKGMYDVGLPSRKTLFQLQAERIIRLQNIAQQQHGKHGEITWYILTSEATHNATIEYLSKHHYFGLKEKNVKAFKQGMLPCFTFDGKIILDAKHRVSNAPDGNGGLYRALKNQGILDDMVQRGIRSIHAHSVDNILVKVADPIFIGYCLLFEIDCGVKVIEKAFPSEAVGVVCKVDNHYQVVEYSEVTKETAELRHANGQLIYNAANICNHYFTVDFLKNIGYLYEKDLLLHVAKKKIPYVNDNGERIIPKVPNGIKIEKFVFDVFPFAKNFAVWQGTREEEFSPLKNSSSSDQDCPDTARTDLLNLHKKWLLKAGARDVGGDVEISPLLSYAGENLCQIAKNQFFAGPQVLE
;
A
#
# COMPACT_ATOMS: atom_id res chain seq x y z
N MET A 1 21.72 -32.37 12.24
CA MET A 1 20.39 -33.00 12.42
C MET A 1 19.90 -32.96 13.87
N GLU A 2 20.56 -33.59 14.84
CA GLU A 2 20.04 -33.72 16.22
C GLU A 2 19.77 -32.37 16.92
N ARG A 3 20.63 -31.37 16.69
CA ARG A 3 20.42 -29.98 17.13
C ARG A 3 19.11 -29.39 16.59
N LEU A 4 18.85 -29.52 15.29
CA LEU A 4 17.64 -29.01 14.64
C LEU A 4 16.40 -29.74 15.15
N ARG A 5 16.47 -31.07 15.28
CA ARG A 5 15.38 -31.88 15.82
C ARG A 5 14.99 -31.43 17.22
N LYS A 6 15.97 -31.19 18.10
CA LYS A 6 15.72 -30.67 19.45
C LYS A 6 15.05 -29.29 19.43
N LYS A 7 15.58 -28.35 18.62
CA LYS A 7 14.99 -27.01 18.44
C LYS A 7 13.53 -27.09 17.98
N LEU A 8 13.23 -27.94 17.00
CA LEU A 8 11.88 -28.11 16.45
C LEU A 8 10.93 -28.80 17.44
N ALA A 9 11.43 -29.73 18.25
CA ALA A 9 10.62 -30.46 19.21
C ALA A 9 10.03 -29.58 20.31
N GLU A 10 10.76 -28.54 20.73
CA GLU A 10 10.28 -27.54 21.69
C GLU A 10 9.01 -26.81 21.20
N TYR A 11 8.78 -26.77 19.88
CA TYR A 11 7.64 -26.10 19.25
C TYR A 11 6.73 -27.05 18.46
N SER A 12 6.93 -28.37 18.61
CA SER A 12 6.19 -29.42 17.89
C SER A 12 6.23 -29.26 16.36
N GLN A 13 7.40 -28.97 15.78
CA GLN A 13 7.61 -28.80 14.33
C GLN A 13 8.61 -29.82 13.74
N GLU A 14 8.81 -30.97 14.38
CA GLU A 14 9.82 -31.97 14.01
C GLU A 14 9.58 -32.58 12.62
N HIS A 15 8.33 -32.54 12.15
CA HIS A 15 7.93 -33.05 10.83
C HIS A 15 8.64 -32.32 9.69
N LEU A 16 9.17 -31.11 9.91
CA LEU A 16 10.00 -30.42 8.92
C LEU A 16 11.24 -31.22 8.52
N LEU A 17 11.72 -32.15 9.36
CA LEU A 17 12.87 -33.01 9.09
C LEU A 17 12.47 -34.41 8.60
N GLN A 18 11.21 -34.67 8.27
CA GLN A 18 10.73 -36.02 7.95
C GLN A 18 11.45 -36.67 6.75
N PHE A 19 11.93 -35.87 5.80
CA PHE A 19 12.66 -36.33 4.61
C PHE A 19 14.18 -36.18 4.72
N TRP A 20 14.73 -35.82 5.88
CA TRP A 20 16.14 -35.42 6.04
C TRP A 20 17.15 -36.46 5.51
N GLU A 21 16.87 -37.74 5.71
CA GLU A 21 17.73 -38.84 5.27
C GLU A 21 17.73 -39.02 3.74
N GLU A 22 16.71 -38.52 3.04
CA GLU A 22 16.57 -38.58 1.59
C GLU A 22 17.20 -37.37 0.87
N LEU A 23 17.54 -36.31 1.62
CA LEU A 23 18.06 -35.07 1.07
C LEU A 23 19.56 -35.18 0.73
N THR A 24 19.96 -34.48 -0.33
CA THR A 24 21.36 -34.20 -0.62
C THR A 24 21.93 -33.22 0.42
N ASP A 25 23.25 -33.08 0.49
CA ASP A 25 23.86 -32.12 1.43
C ASP A 25 23.51 -30.66 1.09
N GLU A 26 23.34 -30.33 -0.19
CA GLU A 26 22.85 -29.01 -0.63
C GLU A 26 21.42 -28.75 -0.13
N ASP A 27 20.52 -29.73 -0.32
CA ASP A 27 19.13 -29.66 0.14
C ASP A 27 19.04 -29.57 1.67
N ARG A 28 19.89 -30.31 2.40
CA ARG A 28 19.98 -30.22 3.86
C ARG A 28 20.41 -28.83 4.32
N ASN A 29 21.40 -28.24 3.65
CA ASN A 29 21.87 -26.90 3.97
C ASN A 29 20.77 -25.86 3.71
N GLN A 30 20.01 -25.99 2.61
CA GLN A 30 18.87 -25.09 2.33
C GLN A 30 17.81 -25.20 3.42
N LEU A 31 17.38 -26.42 3.77
CA LEU A 31 16.37 -26.62 4.80
C LEU A 31 16.84 -26.15 6.19
N GLU A 32 18.12 -26.39 6.51
CA GLU A 32 18.72 -25.88 7.75
C GLU A 32 18.71 -24.35 7.78
N ASN A 33 19.03 -23.68 6.67
CA ASN A 33 18.94 -22.23 6.57
C ASN A 33 17.51 -21.73 6.75
N ASP A 34 16.53 -22.31 6.04
CA ASP A 34 15.12 -21.98 6.20
C ASP A 34 14.70 -22.07 7.69
N ILE A 35 15.01 -23.19 8.37
CA ILE A 35 14.66 -23.41 9.79
C ILE A 35 15.41 -22.45 10.74
N ASN A 36 16.63 -22.07 10.41
CA ASN A 36 17.43 -21.16 11.24
C ASN A 36 16.96 -19.71 11.14
N GLU A 37 16.41 -19.30 9.98
CA GLU A 37 15.78 -17.98 9.81
C GLU A 37 14.46 -17.84 10.57
N LEU A 38 13.78 -18.96 10.88
CA LEU A 38 12.56 -18.94 11.68
C LEU A 38 12.85 -18.69 13.17
N ASP A 39 12.27 -17.62 13.69
CA ASP A 39 11.99 -17.47 15.12
C ASP A 39 10.75 -18.32 15.47
N LEU A 40 10.99 -19.60 15.78
CA LEU A 40 9.93 -20.58 16.04
C LEU A 40 9.04 -20.19 17.23
N GLN A 41 9.59 -19.50 18.23
CA GLN A 41 8.80 -19.02 19.37
C GLN A 41 7.78 -17.97 18.92
N GLU A 42 8.25 -16.97 18.17
CA GLU A 42 7.41 -15.92 17.63
C GLU A 42 6.37 -16.48 16.66
N ILE A 43 6.81 -17.31 15.70
CA ILE A 43 6.00 -17.82 14.60
C ILE A 43 4.89 -18.77 15.09
N THR A 44 5.19 -19.67 16.03
CA THR A 44 4.14 -20.51 16.63
C THR A 44 3.21 -19.72 17.54
N GLY A 45 3.70 -18.65 18.17
CA GLY A 45 2.86 -17.68 18.88
C GLY A 45 1.91 -16.93 17.94
N TYR A 46 2.37 -16.54 16.74
CA TYR A 46 1.53 -15.92 15.72
C TYR A 46 0.39 -16.81 15.29
N PHE A 47 0.64 -18.10 15.06
CA PHE A 47 -0.43 -19.05 14.72
C PHE A 47 -1.52 -19.07 15.80
N LYS A 48 -1.14 -19.21 17.08
CA LYS A 48 -2.10 -19.25 18.20
C LYS A 48 -2.95 -17.97 18.27
N ARG A 49 -2.29 -16.81 18.25
CA ARG A 49 -2.97 -15.50 18.28
C ARG A 49 -3.89 -15.28 17.09
N ALA A 50 -3.46 -15.68 15.90
CA ALA A 50 -4.23 -15.51 14.67
C ALA A 50 -5.47 -16.42 14.65
N VAL A 51 -5.37 -17.63 15.18
CA VAL A 51 -6.53 -18.52 15.33
C VAL A 51 -7.50 -17.98 16.38
N GLU A 52 -7.01 -17.53 17.53
CA GLU A 52 -7.82 -16.91 18.59
C GLU A 52 -8.56 -15.65 18.08
N SER A 53 -7.86 -14.75 17.38
CA SER A 53 -8.47 -13.56 16.81
C SER A 53 -9.56 -13.92 15.80
N SER A 54 -9.31 -14.88 14.90
CA SER A 54 -10.28 -15.32 13.89
C SER A 54 -11.56 -15.93 14.47
N GLN A 55 -11.50 -16.53 15.67
CA GLN A 55 -12.67 -17.09 16.36
C GLN A 55 -13.47 -16.03 17.12
N SER A 56 -12.80 -14.95 17.55
CA SER A 56 -13.43 -13.84 18.30
C SER A 56 -14.18 -12.83 17.42
N ILE A 57 -13.89 -12.77 16.12
CA ILE A 57 -14.54 -11.86 15.18
C ILE A 57 -15.85 -12.49 14.69
N ASN A 58 -16.92 -12.34 15.46
CA ASN A 58 -18.29 -12.56 14.97
C ASN A 58 -18.82 -11.26 14.35
N ARG A 59 -19.34 -11.31 13.11
CA ARG A 59 -19.89 -10.14 12.41
C ARG A 59 -20.94 -9.40 13.22
N SER A 60 -21.80 -10.14 13.93
CA SER A 60 -22.84 -9.51 14.76
C SER A 60 -22.24 -8.72 15.93
N MET A 61 -21.13 -9.19 16.51
CA MET A 61 -20.42 -8.46 17.57
C MET A 61 -19.66 -7.25 17.04
N MET A 62 -19.18 -7.30 15.79
CA MET A 62 -18.53 -6.16 15.14
C MET A 62 -19.54 -5.03 14.88
N ASP A 63 -20.73 -5.37 14.37
CA ASP A 63 -21.79 -4.41 14.11
C ASP A 63 -22.28 -3.68 15.37
N ASP A 64 -22.30 -4.35 16.52
CA ASP A 64 -22.69 -3.74 17.79
C ASP A 64 -21.66 -2.72 18.31
N LYS A 65 -20.41 -2.80 17.83
CA LYS A 65 -19.28 -2.01 18.32
C LYS A 65 -18.81 -0.92 17.35
N ILE A 66 -19.13 -1.09 16.06
CA ILE A 66 -18.69 -0.17 15.02
C ILE A 66 -19.44 1.16 15.11
N GLN A 67 -18.69 2.24 14.99
CA GLN A 67 -19.17 3.61 15.00
C GLN A 67 -18.56 4.36 13.82
N PRO A 68 -19.29 5.31 13.20
CA PRO A 68 -18.70 6.17 12.18
C PRO A 68 -17.53 6.96 12.75
N ILE A 69 -16.64 7.41 11.87
CA ILE A 69 -15.54 8.27 12.29
C ILE A 69 -16.09 9.59 12.83
N ASP A 70 -15.41 10.16 13.83
CA ASP A 70 -15.81 11.45 14.39
C ASP A 70 -15.68 12.55 13.31
N GLU A 71 -16.74 13.35 13.10
CA GLU A 71 -16.73 14.42 12.09
C GLU A 71 -15.58 15.42 12.32
N THR A 72 -15.24 15.67 13.59
CA THR A 72 -14.11 16.55 13.99
C THR A 72 -12.73 16.02 13.58
N LYS A 73 -12.64 14.74 13.22
CA LYS A 73 -11.41 14.12 12.71
C LYS A 73 -11.38 14.05 11.19
N THR A 74 -12.43 14.47 10.51
CA THR A 74 -12.57 14.37 9.07
C THR A 74 -12.59 15.75 8.43
N ALA A 75 -11.65 15.99 7.53
CA ALA A 75 -11.71 17.10 6.60
C ALA A 75 -11.85 16.55 5.17
N SER A 76 -12.36 17.37 4.25
CA SER A 76 -12.51 16.96 2.86
C SER A 76 -12.16 18.08 1.89
N VAL A 77 -11.78 17.70 0.67
CA VAL A 77 -11.60 18.65 -0.44
C VAL A 77 -12.91 19.40 -0.74
N LYS A 78 -14.07 18.74 -0.60
CA LYS A 78 -15.38 19.32 -0.92
C LYS A 78 -15.87 20.34 0.12
N THR A 79 -15.49 20.15 1.39
CA THR A 79 -15.96 20.98 2.51
C THR A 79 -14.94 22.04 2.95
N SER A 80 -13.69 21.94 2.50
CA SER A 80 -12.67 22.97 2.74
C SER A 80 -12.84 24.15 1.80
N THR A 81 -12.59 25.35 2.31
CA THR A 81 -12.49 26.57 1.51
C THR A 81 -11.23 26.59 0.64
N GLU A 82 -11.23 27.39 -0.42
CA GLU A 82 -10.03 27.58 -1.25
C GLU A 82 -8.85 28.16 -0.45
N GLU A 83 -9.14 29.01 0.53
CA GLU A 83 -8.15 29.59 1.45
C GLU A 83 -7.49 28.53 2.32
N GLU A 84 -8.27 27.62 2.92
CA GLU A 84 -7.74 26.49 3.70
C GLU A 84 -6.89 25.56 2.83
N LEU A 85 -7.38 25.20 1.64
CA LEU A 85 -6.63 24.35 0.72
C LEU A 85 -5.29 24.99 0.30
N ASN A 86 -5.27 26.30 0.09
CA ASN A 86 -4.04 27.05 -0.20
C ASN A 86 -3.09 27.08 1.00
N ILE A 87 -3.59 27.24 2.23
CA ILE A 87 -2.77 27.17 3.46
C ILE A 87 -2.14 25.78 3.59
N TYR A 88 -2.92 24.72 3.38
CA TYR A 88 -2.41 23.35 3.43
C TYR A 88 -1.35 23.15 2.34
N LYS A 89 -1.65 23.49 1.08
CA LYS A 89 -0.71 23.37 -0.03
C LYS A 89 0.61 24.09 0.24
N GLU A 90 0.57 25.34 0.69
CA GLU A 90 1.74 26.15 1.04
C GLU A 90 2.60 25.44 2.10
N ARG A 91 1.97 24.93 3.16
CA ARG A 91 2.69 24.25 4.24
C ARG A 91 3.31 22.92 3.79
N GLY A 92 2.61 22.15 2.96
CA GLY A 92 3.14 20.93 2.37
C GLY A 92 4.30 21.18 1.40
N LEU A 93 4.17 22.17 0.51
CA LEU A 93 5.25 22.56 -0.42
C LEU A 93 6.47 23.10 0.33
N LYS A 94 6.26 23.82 1.43
CA LYS A 94 7.34 24.26 2.31
C LYS A 94 8.08 23.06 2.90
N GLU A 95 7.37 22.08 3.46
CA GLU A 95 7.98 20.85 4.00
C GLU A 95 8.81 20.10 2.93
N ILE A 96 8.30 20.04 1.70
CA ILE A 96 9.01 19.46 0.54
C ILE A 96 10.28 20.28 0.23
N SER A 97 10.19 21.60 0.13
CA SER A 97 11.32 22.49 -0.16
C SER A 97 12.44 22.38 0.88
N GLU A 98 12.08 22.01 2.11
CA GLU A 98 13.00 21.82 3.21
C GLU A 98 13.64 20.42 3.25
N GLY A 99 13.25 19.52 2.35
CA GLY A 99 13.77 18.16 2.24
C GLY A 99 13.28 17.22 3.34
N ARG A 100 12.14 17.54 3.98
CA ARG A 100 11.61 16.79 5.12
C ARG A 100 10.50 15.80 4.78
N VAL A 101 10.22 15.60 3.50
CA VAL A 101 9.19 14.67 3.01
C VAL A 101 9.83 13.44 2.37
N ALA A 102 9.29 12.26 2.65
CA ALA A 102 9.56 11.06 1.89
C ALA A 102 8.28 10.36 1.46
N VAL A 103 8.40 9.60 0.37
CA VAL A 103 7.35 8.72 -0.13
C VAL A 103 7.71 7.29 0.22
N LEU A 104 6.73 6.55 0.73
CA LEU A 104 6.86 5.13 1.03
C LEU A 104 5.89 4.33 0.17
N LEU A 105 6.41 3.70 -0.87
CA LEU A 105 5.64 2.93 -1.84
C LEU A 105 5.55 1.46 -1.43
N MET A 106 4.32 0.95 -1.32
CA MET A 106 4.06 -0.48 -1.13
C MET A 106 3.93 -1.17 -2.49
N ALA A 107 5.01 -1.81 -2.94
CA ALA A 107 5.15 -2.50 -4.24
C ALA A 107 5.50 -4.00 -4.08
N GLY A 108 5.08 -4.63 -2.98
CA GLY A 108 5.34 -6.04 -2.71
C GLY A 108 4.59 -7.03 -3.62
N GLY A 109 3.48 -6.60 -4.22
CA GLY A 109 2.61 -7.45 -5.04
C GLY A 109 3.13 -7.68 -6.46
N GLN A 110 3.09 -8.94 -6.91
CA GLN A 110 3.26 -9.28 -8.32
C GLN A 110 2.00 -8.90 -9.15
N GLY A 111 2.17 -8.70 -10.46
CA GLY A 111 1.08 -8.45 -11.40
C GLY A 111 0.30 -9.70 -11.84
N THR A 112 0.36 -10.81 -11.11
CA THR A 112 -0.18 -12.11 -11.56
C THR A 112 -1.69 -12.08 -11.86
N ARG A 113 -2.48 -11.36 -11.06
CA ARG A 113 -3.93 -11.15 -11.32
C ARG A 113 -4.20 -10.33 -12.60
N LEU A 114 -3.21 -9.57 -13.06
CA LEU A 114 -3.24 -8.82 -14.31
C LEU A 114 -2.78 -9.67 -15.52
N GLY A 115 -2.35 -10.92 -15.28
CA GLY A 115 -1.83 -11.81 -16.32
C GLY A 115 -0.34 -11.64 -16.63
N VAL A 116 0.42 -10.95 -15.77
CA VAL A 116 1.86 -10.70 -15.96
C VAL A 116 2.70 -11.24 -14.81
N THR A 117 3.96 -11.57 -15.09
CA THR A 117 4.89 -12.14 -14.10
C THR A 117 5.79 -11.11 -13.43
N TYR A 118 5.83 -9.88 -13.95
CA TYR A 118 6.67 -8.80 -13.44
C TYR A 118 5.96 -7.97 -12.33
N PRO A 119 6.72 -7.17 -11.55
CA PRO A 119 6.17 -6.28 -10.53
C PRO A 119 5.12 -5.31 -11.08
N LYS A 120 4.02 -5.10 -10.35
CA LYS A 120 2.89 -4.29 -10.82
C LYS A 120 3.27 -2.84 -11.18
N GLY A 121 4.27 -2.25 -10.53
CA GLY A 121 4.72 -0.89 -10.86
C GLY A 121 5.28 -0.75 -12.29
N MET A 122 5.71 -1.84 -12.92
CA MET A 122 6.18 -1.87 -14.31
C MET A 122 5.05 -1.96 -15.34
N TYR A 123 3.79 -1.98 -14.90
CA TYR A 123 2.65 -2.15 -15.79
C TYR A 123 2.40 -0.88 -16.62
N ASP A 124 2.27 -1.05 -17.94
CA ASP A 124 1.79 -0.05 -18.90
C ASP A 124 0.30 -0.30 -19.16
N VAL A 125 -0.54 0.68 -18.82
CA VAL A 125 -2.00 0.58 -19.02
C VAL A 125 -2.45 1.01 -20.43
N GLY A 126 -1.53 1.31 -21.33
CA GLY A 126 -1.83 1.72 -22.71
C GLY A 126 -2.10 3.21 -22.89
N LEU A 127 -1.52 4.06 -22.02
CA LEU A 127 -1.54 5.51 -22.21
C LEU A 127 -0.83 5.89 -23.53
N PRO A 128 -1.18 7.03 -24.17
CA PRO A 128 -0.45 7.53 -25.34
C PRO A 128 1.08 7.58 -25.16
N SER A 129 1.56 7.93 -23.96
CA SER A 129 2.99 7.96 -23.60
C SER A 129 3.63 6.59 -23.35
N ARG A 130 2.82 5.54 -23.13
CA ARG A 130 3.25 4.20 -22.67
C ARG A 130 4.01 4.19 -21.34
N LYS A 131 3.89 5.26 -20.54
CA LYS A 131 4.53 5.36 -19.22
C LYS A 131 3.95 4.31 -18.27
N THR A 132 4.83 3.69 -17.48
CA THR A 132 4.44 2.74 -16.44
C THR A 132 4.02 3.46 -15.15
N LEU A 133 3.37 2.73 -14.24
CA LEU A 133 3.00 3.28 -12.93
C LEU A 133 4.21 3.85 -12.16
N PHE A 134 5.37 3.18 -12.21
CA PHE A 134 6.60 3.69 -11.61
C PHE A 134 7.04 5.02 -12.23
N GLN A 135 7.01 5.13 -13.56
CA GLN A 135 7.42 6.38 -14.23
C GLN A 135 6.48 7.54 -13.89
N LEU A 136 5.16 7.33 -13.93
CA LEU A 136 4.18 8.35 -13.57
C LEU A 136 4.38 8.85 -12.13
N GLN A 137 4.66 7.94 -11.19
CA GLN A 137 4.91 8.29 -9.80
C GLN A 137 6.24 9.04 -9.62
N ALA A 138 7.31 8.63 -10.31
CA ALA A 138 8.60 9.31 -10.27
C ALA A 138 8.51 10.74 -10.84
N GLU A 139 7.81 10.92 -11.97
CA GLU A 139 7.60 12.23 -12.58
C GLU A 139 6.76 13.17 -11.67
N ARG A 140 5.77 12.63 -10.94
CA ARG A 140 5.03 13.39 -9.91
C ARG A 140 5.95 13.89 -8.78
N ILE A 141 6.89 13.06 -8.33
CA ILE A 141 7.89 13.45 -7.32
C ILE A 141 8.76 14.59 -7.85
N ILE A 142 9.33 14.43 -9.05
CA ILE A 142 10.18 15.45 -9.70
C ILE A 142 9.41 16.76 -9.83
N ARG A 143 8.16 16.70 -10.28
CA ARG A 143 7.31 17.88 -10.43
C ARG A 143 7.12 18.62 -9.12
N LEU A 144 6.82 17.93 -8.02
CA LEU A 144 6.64 18.58 -6.72
C LEU A 144 7.92 19.23 -6.20
N GLN A 145 9.09 18.59 -6.39
CA GLN A 145 10.37 19.22 -6.05
C GLN A 145 10.58 20.53 -6.83
N ASN A 146 10.23 20.55 -8.11
CA ASN A 146 10.32 21.75 -8.95
C ASN A 146 9.33 22.84 -8.51
N ILE A 147 8.06 22.50 -8.25
CA ILE A 147 7.06 23.46 -7.76
C ILE A 147 7.52 24.06 -6.41
N ALA A 148 7.94 23.22 -5.47
CA ALA A 148 8.39 23.66 -4.15
C ALA A 148 9.63 24.58 -4.25
N GLN A 149 10.58 24.26 -5.14
CA GLN A 149 11.74 25.11 -5.39
C GLN A 149 11.35 26.45 -6.01
N GLN A 150 10.44 26.47 -6.98
CA GLN A 150 9.97 27.71 -7.61
C GLN A 150 9.28 28.63 -6.59
N GLN A 151 8.51 28.05 -5.67
CA GLN A 151 7.73 28.80 -4.69
C GLN A 151 8.55 29.28 -3.48
N HIS A 152 9.50 28.48 -3.00
CA HIS A 152 10.26 28.78 -1.78
C HIS A 152 11.74 29.11 -2.01
N GLY A 153 12.23 29.04 -3.26
CA GLY A 153 13.63 29.30 -3.60
C GLY A 153 14.62 28.23 -3.11
N LYS A 154 14.14 27.13 -2.50
CA LYS A 154 14.97 26.07 -1.93
C LYS A 154 14.65 24.72 -2.58
N HIS A 155 15.67 24.03 -3.06
CA HIS A 155 15.52 22.70 -3.64
C HIS A 155 15.61 21.62 -2.54
N GLY A 156 14.47 21.08 -2.15
CA GLY A 156 14.39 19.92 -1.28
C GLY A 156 14.24 18.61 -2.06
N GLU A 157 14.84 17.55 -1.55
CA GLU A 157 14.79 16.22 -2.17
C GLU A 157 13.78 15.33 -1.46
N ILE A 158 12.81 14.80 -2.20
CA ILE A 158 11.90 13.76 -1.68
C ILE A 158 12.60 12.41 -1.83
N THR A 159 12.78 11.69 -0.73
CA THR A 159 13.30 10.32 -0.77
C THR A 159 12.17 9.34 -1.06
N TRP A 160 12.37 8.42 -2.00
CA TRP A 160 11.41 7.39 -2.40
C TRP A 160 11.85 6.02 -1.89
N TYR A 161 11.20 5.57 -0.82
CA TYR A 161 11.38 4.23 -0.27
C TYR A 161 10.38 3.28 -0.93
N ILE A 162 10.85 2.13 -1.43
CA ILE A 162 10.02 1.19 -2.18
C ILE A 162 10.06 -0.18 -1.47
N LEU A 163 8.97 -0.53 -0.79
CA LEU A 163 8.79 -1.84 -0.19
C LEU A 163 8.47 -2.85 -1.29
N THR A 164 9.33 -3.86 -1.47
CA THR A 164 9.15 -4.96 -2.41
C THR A 164 8.99 -6.30 -1.68
N SER A 165 8.58 -7.36 -2.36
CA SER A 165 8.70 -8.72 -1.85
C SER A 165 9.96 -9.38 -2.40
N GLU A 166 10.32 -10.54 -1.88
CA GLU A 166 11.40 -11.37 -2.46
C GLU A 166 11.20 -11.58 -3.97
N ALA A 167 9.96 -11.84 -4.40
CA ALA A 167 9.62 -12.11 -5.78
C ALA A 167 9.62 -10.86 -6.69
N THR A 168 9.61 -9.64 -6.12
CA THR A 168 9.59 -8.39 -6.90
C THR A 168 10.85 -7.56 -6.79
N HIS A 169 11.73 -7.83 -5.82
CA HIS A 169 12.85 -6.95 -5.47
C HIS A 169 13.85 -6.73 -6.61
N ASN A 170 14.46 -7.80 -7.12
CA ASN A 170 15.52 -7.71 -8.12
C ASN A 170 15.01 -7.09 -9.43
N ALA A 171 13.86 -7.55 -9.92
CA ALA A 171 13.22 -7.01 -11.12
C ALA A 171 12.89 -5.51 -10.96
N THR A 172 12.46 -5.08 -9.77
CA THR A 172 12.20 -3.65 -9.50
C THR A 172 13.47 -2.82 -9.56
N ILE A 173 14.55 -3.26 -8.90
CA ILE A 173 15.84 -2.55 -8.89
C ILE A 173 16.43 -2.45 -10.30
N GLU A 174 16.45 -3.57 -11.03
CA GLU A 174 16.95 -3.62 -12.40
C GLU A 174 16.16 -2.68 -13.31
N TYR A 175 14.83 -2.69 -13.20
CA TYR A 175 13.97 -1.82 -13.99
C TYR A 175 14.24 -0.34 -13.68
N LEU A 176 14.31 0.05 -12.41
CA LEU A 176 14.60 1.43 -12.01
C LEU A 176 15.97 1.89 -12.53
N SER A 177 17.01 1.05 -12.38
CA SER A 177 18.37 1.36 -12.85
C SER A 177 18.44 1.47 -14.38
N LYS A 178 17.82 0.53 -15.11
CA LYS A 178 17.73 0.54 -16.59
C LYS A 178 17.08 1.81 -17.13
N HIS A 179 16.13 2.39 -16.39
CA HIS A 179 15.44 3.63 -16.74
C HIS A 179 16.05 4.87 -16.09
N HIS A 180 17.28 4.78 -15.56
CA HIS A 180 17.99 5.88 -14.90
C HIS A 180 17.15 6.56 -13.82
N TYR A 181 16.41 5.76 -13.04
CA TYR A 181 15.50 6.20 -11.97
C TYR A 181 14.48 7.25 -12.43
N PHE A 182 14.14 7.26 -13.73
CA PHE A 182 13.23 8.22 -14.36
C PHE A 182 13.62 9.69 -14.12
N GLY A 183 14.93 9.95 -13.92
CA GLY A 183 15.45 11.30 -13.64
C GLY A 183 15.57 11.66 -12.15
N LEU A 184 15.10 10.80 -11.24
CA LEU A 184 15.40 10.94 -9.81
C LEU A 184 16.87 10.62 -9.53
N LYS A 185 17.41 11.19 -8.46
CA LYS A 185 18.78 10.85 -8.00
C LYS A 185 18.75 9.47 -7.38
N GLU A 186 19.61 8.56 -7.85
CA GLU A 186 19.74 7.19 -7.36
C GLU A 186 19.83 7.11 -5.82
N LYS A 187 20.64 7.97 -5.19
CA LYS A 187 20.78 8.03 -3.71
C LYS A 187 19.47 8.28 -2.94
N ASN A 188 18.42 8.72 -3.62
CA ASN A 188 17.10 9.03 -3.06
C ASN A 188 16.04 8.00 -3.46
N VAL A 189 16.41 6.92 -4.17
CA VAL A 189 15.51 5.80 -4.47
C VAL A 189 16.03 4.57 -3.76
N LYS A 190 15.28 4.09 -2.76
CA LYS A 190 15.72 2.98 -1.88
C LYS A 190 14.69 1.87 -1.85
N ALA A 191 14.96 0.80 -2.58
CA ALA A 191 14.16 -0.43 -2.50
C ALA A 191 14.59 -1.27 -1.29
N PHE A 192 13.63 -1.83 -0.57
CA PHE A 192 13.86 -2.69 0.61
C PHE A 192 12.79 -3.77 0.67
N LYS A 193 13.12 -4.94 1.25
CA LYS A 193 12.24 -6.12 1.19
C LYS A 193 11.30 -6.21 2.39
N GLN A 194 10.04 -6.56 2.19
CA GLN A 194 9.20 -7.02 3.30
C GLN A 194 9.63 -8.42 3.76
N GLY A 195 9.18 -8.80 4.95
CA GLY A 195 9.43 -10.11 5.52
C GLY A 195 8.61 -11.21 4.83
N MET A 196 8.87 -12.44 5.26
CA MET A 196 8.10 -13.61 4.88
C MET A 196 7.70 -14.34 6.16
N LEU A 197 6.51 -14.93 6.17
CA LEU A 197 6.04 -15.82 7.22
C LEU A 197 5.77 -17.21 6.63
N PRO A 198 6.03 -18.28 7.41
CA PRO A 198 5.67 -19.62 6.98
C PRO A 198 4.16 -19.77 6.88
N CYS A 199 3.73 -20.61 5.96
CA CYS A 199 2.36 -21.08 5.84
C CYS A 199 2.12 -22.21 6.85
N PHE A 200 0.91 -22.26 7.41
CA PHE A 200 0.55 -23.27 8.40
C PHE A 200 -0.59 -24.14 7.90
N THR A 201 -0.60 -25.40 8.31
CA THR A 201 -1.80 -26.23 8.30
C THR A 201 -2.81 -25.71 9.32
N PHE A 202 -4.06 -26.20 9.27
CA PHE A 202 -5.10 -25.78 10.21
C PHE A 202 -4.83 -26.19 11.67
N ASP A 203 -3.97 -27.18 11.89
CA ASP A 203 -3.51 -27.64 13.21
C ASP A 203 -2.18 -27.00 13.65
N GLY A 204 -1.65 -26.03 12.89
CA GLY A 204 -0.50 -25.22 13.31
C GLY A 204 0.87 -25.80 12.97
N LYS A 205 0.93 -26.74 12.03
CA LYS A 205 2.20 -27.26 11.49
C LYS A 205 2.67 -26.39 10.34
N ILE A 206 3.95 -26.04 10.32
CA ILE A 206 4.57 -25.33 9.20
C ILE A 206 4.55 -26.24 7.95
N ILE A 207 4.13 -25.69 6.81
CA ILE A 207 4.01 -26.46 5.56
C ILE A 207 5.35 -26.47 4.84
N LEU A 208 5.76 -27.63 4.30
CA LEU A 208 6.85 -27.77 3.35
C LEU A 208 6.34 -27.65 1.92
N ASP A 209 6.92 -26.78 1.08
CA ASP A 209 6.62 -26.68 -0.36
C ASP A 209 7.42 -27.71 -1.18
N ALA A 210 8.61 -28.08 -0.70
CA ALA A 210 9.46 -29.17 -1.18
C ALA A 210 10.07 -29.90 0.02
N LYS A 211 10.62 -31.11 -0.17
CA LYS A 211 11.24 -31.89 0.92
C LYS A 211 12.30 -31.10 1.71
N HIS A 212 12.96 -30.16 1.04
CA HIS A 212 14.03 -29.32 1.57
C HIS A 212 13.63 -27.84 1.75
N ARG A 213 12.34 -27.48 1.64
CA ARG A 213 11.93 -26.07 1.55
C ARG A 213 10.64 -25.76 2.30
N VAL A 214 10.70 -24.77 3.18
CA VAL A 214 9.52 -24.25 3.88
C VAL A 214 8.65 -23.44 2.92
N SER A 215 7.33 -23.64 3.01
CA SER A 215 6.36 -22.85 2.26
C SER A 215 6.19 -21.49 2.94
N ASN A 216 6.70 -20.43 2.31
CA ASN A 216 6.63 -19.07 2.82
C ASN A 216 5.69 -18.19 1.99
N ALA A 217 5.11 -17.19 2.64
CA ALA A 217 4.34 -16.14 1.99
C ALA A 217 4.74 -14.76 2.55
N PRO A 218 4.56 -13.68 1.78
CA PRO A 218 4.75 -12.35 2.34
C PRO A 218 3.88 -12.10 3.56
N ASP A 219 4.40 -11.36 4.54
CA ASP A 219 3.79 -11.10 5.84
C ASP A 219 2.70 -9.99 5.82
N GLY A 220 2.12 -9.73 4.64
CA GLY A 220 1.16 -8.66 4.39
C GLY A 220 1.81 -7.28 4.24
N ASN A 221 1.02 -6.27 3.85
CA ASN A 221 1.54 -4.90 3.71
C ASN A 221 1.88 -4.25 5.08
N GLY A 222 1.36 -4.78 6.19
CA GLY A 222 1.75 -4.41 7.56
C GLY A 222 3.11 -4.97 7.99
N GLY A 223 3.69 -5.93 7.27
CA GLY A 223 5.09 -6.35 7.42
C GLY A 223 6.09 -5.21 7.15
N LEU A 224 5.61 -4.13 6.53
CA LEU A 224 6.29 -2.85 6.38
C LEU A 224 7.03 -2.42 7.65
N TYR A 225 6.39 -2.45 8.82
CA TYR A 225 6.95 -1.85 10.03
C TYR A 225 8.18 -2.61 10.54
N ARG A 226 8.15 -3.95 10.43
CA ARG A 226 9.31 -4.80 10.71
C ARG A 226 10.43 -4.55 9.70
N ALA A 227 10.09 -4.45 8.42
CA ALA A 227 11.06 -4.19 7.36
C ALA A 227 11.75 -2.82 7.52
N LEU A 228 10.98 -1.78 7.87
CA LEU A 228 11.47 -0.43 8.12
C LEU A 228 12.55 -0.41 9.21
N LYS A 229 12.32 -1.14 10.31
CA LYS A 229 13.28 -1.29 11.41
C LYS A 229 14.48 -2.14 11.01
N ASN A 230 14.24 -3.37 10.54
CA ASN A 230 15.30 -4.37 10.38
C ASN A 230 16.27 -4.01 9.24
N GLN A 231 15.86 -3.22 8.25
CA GLN A 231 16.71 -2.77 7.15
C GLN A 231 17.24 -1.33 7.33
N GLY A 232 17.12 -0.75 8.53
CA GLY A 232 17.69 0.56 8.84
C GLY A 232 17.03 1.73 8.10
N ILE A 233 15.82 1.53 7.56
CA ILE A 233 15.11 2.58 6.84
C ILE A 233 14.66 3.71 7.79
N LEU A 234 14.23 3.36 9.00
CA LEU A 234 13.91 4.36 10.03
C LEU A 234 15.13 5.21 10.40
N ASP A 235 16.31 4.60 10.49
CA ASP A 235 17.55 5.31 10.83
C ASP A 235 17.98 6.24 9.69
N ASP A 236 17.82 5.80 8.44
CA ASP A 236 18.05 6.65 7.26
C ASP A 236 17.07 7.84 7.19
N MET A 237 15.79 7.63 7.53
CA MET A 237 14.82 8.72 7.61
C MET A 237 15.26 9.78 8.63
N VAL A 238 15.71 9.35 9.81
CA VAL A 238 16.24 10.25 10.85
C VAL A 238 17.50 10.96 10.38
N GLN A 239 18.46 10.23 9.79
CA GLN A 239 19.72 10.80 9.31
C GLN A 239 19.50 11.90 8.25
N ARG A 240 18.46 11.75 7.41
CA ARG A 240 18.10 12.72 6.37
C ARG A 240 17.29 13.90 6.90
N GLY A 241 16.87 13.88 8.16
CA GLY A 241 15.99 14.89 8.74
C GLY A 241 14.56 14.83 8.18
N ILE A 242 14.13 13.67 7.67
CA ILE A 242 12.76 13.46 7.20
C ILE A 242 11.82 13.50 8.41
N ARG A 243 10.67 14.15 8.23
CA ARG A 243 9.61 14.26 9.24
C ARG A 243 8.32 13.62 8.77
N SER A 244 7.93 13.87 7.52
CA SER A 244 6.62 13.50 6.96
C SER A 244 6.77 12.40 5.92
N ILE A 245 6.02 11.31 6.11
CA ILE A 245 6.00 10.15 5.22
C ILE A 245 4.63 10.04 4.58
N HIS A 246 4.59 10.06 3.26
CA HIS A 246 3.39 9.70 2.49
C HIS A 246 3.51 8.24 2.02
N ALA A 247 2.72 7.35 2.63
CA ALA A 247 2.72 5.93 2.33
C ALA A 247 1.53 5.56 1.44
N HIS A 248 1.76 4.88 0.31
CA HIS A 248 0.67 4.47 -0.57
C HIS A 248 0.91 3.17 -1.34
N SER A 249 -0.18 2.57 -1.83
CA SER A 249 -0.14 1.41 -2.74
C SER A 249 0.35 1.81 -4.15
N VAL A 250 1.07 0.89 -4.81
CA VAL A 250 1.59 1.10 -6.18
C VAL A 250 0.52 1.13 -7.27
N ASP A 251 -0.66 0.57 -7.01
CA ASP A 251 -1.62 0.26 -8.07
C ASP A 251 -2.64 1.35 -8.40
N ASN A 252 -2.60 2.48 -7.72
CA ASN A 252 -3.48 3.59 -8.02
C ASN A 252 -2.83 4.53 -9.05
N ILE A 253 -3.36 4.58 -10.28
CA ILE A 253 -2.81 5.43 -11.33
C ILE A 253 -3.03 6.93 -11.05
N LEU A 254 -4.07 7.28 -10.30
CA LEU A 254 -4.42 8.66 -9.94
C LEU A 254 -3.75 9.16 -8.66
N VAL A 255 -2.85 8.36 -8.05
CA VAL A 255 -2.24 8.74 -6.77
C VAL A 255 -1.50 10.08 -6.85
N LYS A 256 -1.92 11.05 -6.05
CA LYS A 256 -1.21 12.30 -5.81
C LYS A 256 0.01 12.03 -4.91
N VAL A 257 1.11 11.56 -5.50
CA VAL A 257 2.33 11.20 -4.78
C VAL A 257 2.90 12.40 -4.04
N ALA A 258 3.03 12.32 -2.71
CA ALA A 258 3.47 13.39 -1.82
C ALA A 258 2.55 14.63 -1.89
N ASP A 259 1.24 14.41 -1.96
CA ASP A 259 0.23 15.47 -2.00
C ASP A 259 0.46 16.57 -0.95
N PRO A 260 0.82 17.80 -1.37
CA PRO A 260 1.12 18.88 -0.44
C PRO A 260 -0.11 19.35 0.33
N ILE A 261 -1.33 19.17 -0.20
CA ILE A 261 -2.56 19.52 0.55
C ILE A 261 -2.71 18.55 1.72
N PHE A 262 -2.67 17.24 1.47
CA PHE A 262 -2.80 16.25 2.55
C PHE A 262 -1.66 16.35 3.58
N ILE A 263 -0.41 16.48 3.13
CA ILE A 263 0.74 16.67 4.04
C ILE A 263 0.58 17.96 4.85
N GLY A 264 0.19 19.06 4.21
CA GLY A 264 0.01 20.35 4.86
C GLY A 264 -1.11 20.37 5.89
N TYR A 265 -2.23 19.70 5.60
CA TYR A 265 -3.31 19.46 6.54
C TYR A 265 -2.77 18.72 7.78
N CYS A 266 -2.08 17.59 7.59
CA CYS A 266 -1.50 16.84 8.70
C CYS A 266 -0.47 17.65 9.52
N LEU A 267 0.35 18.48 8.86
CA LEU A 267 1.33 19.36 9.52
C LEU A 267 0.70 20.52 10.28
N LEU A 268 -0.45 21.03 9.83
CA LEU A 268 -1.14 22.13 10.50
C LEU A 268 -1.79 21.65 11.80
N PHE A 269 -2.41 20.47 11.76
CA PHE A 269 -3.14 19.90 12.89
C PHE A 269 -2.32 18.92 13.74
N GLU A 270 -1.00 18.87 13.53
CA GLU A 270 -0.06 18.02 14.28
C GLU A 270 -0.51 16.55 14.33
N ILE A 271 -0.98 16.06 13.19
CA ILE A 271 -1.39 14.67 12.99
C ILE A 271 -0.14 13.80 12.94
N ASP A 272 -0.14 12.69 13.68
CA ASP A 272 0.96 11.72 13.66
C ASP A 272 0.68 10.52 12.74
N CYS A 273 -0.60 10.20 12.53
CA CYS A 273 -1.11 9.20 11.62
C CYS A 273 -2.37 9.72 10.91
N GLY A 274 -2.29 9.98 9.60
CA GLY A 274 -3.41 10.38 8.76
C GLY A 274 -3.77 9.32 7.75
N VAL A 275 -5.04 9.24 7.35
CA VAL A 275 -5.49 8.41 6.24
C VAL A 275 -6.27 9.24 5.23
N LYS A 276 -6.01 8.99 3.95
CA LYS A 276 -6.81 9.53 2.87
C LYS A 276 -7.86 8.51 2.45
N VAL A 277 -9.09 8.99 2.28
CA VAL A 277 -10.26 8.19 1.90
C VAL A 277 -10.97 8.84 0.71
N ILE A 278 -11.88 8.09 0.12
CA ILE A 278 -12.87 8.61 -0.84
C ILE A 278 -14.27 8.24 -0.36
N GLU A 279 -15.27 8.87 -0.97
CA GLU A 279 -16.65 8.47 -0.77
C GLU A 279 -16.89 7.06 -1.32
N LYS A 280 -17.38 6.16 -0.46
CA LYS A 280 -17.82 4.82 -0.85
C LYS A 280 -18.99 4.95 -1.84
N ALA A 281 -18.86 4.36 -3.02
CA ALA A 281 -19.79 4.57 -4.13
C ALA A 281 -21.15 3.89 -3.90
N PHE A 282 -21.13 2.70 -3.31
CA PHE A 282 -22.32 1.91 -3.00
C PHE A 282 -22.05 0.93 -1.84
N PRO A 283 -23.09 0.45 -1.12
CA PRO A 283 -22.93 -0.40 0.07
C PRO A 283 -22.03 -1.62 -0.12
N SER A 284 -22.13 -2.28 -1.27
CA SER A 284 -21.40 -3.52 -1.59
C SER A 284 -20.04 -3.30 -2.28
N GLU A 285 -19.53 -2.07 -2.32
CA GLU A 285 -18.18 -1.80 -2.83
C GLU A 285 -17.15 -2.56 -1.97
N ALA A 286 -16.26 -3.33 -2.60
CA ALA A 286 -15.28 -4.20 -1.96
C ALA A 286 -14.06 -3.41 -1.44
N VAL A 287 -14.33 -2.47 -0.53
CA VAL A 287 -13.35 -1.58 0.10
C VAL A 287 -13.56 -1.59 1.61
N GLY A 288 -12.46 -1.62 2.36
CA GLY A 288 -12.49 -1.38 3.80
C GLY A 288 -12.94 0.04 4.10
N VAL A 289 -13.63 0.22 5.23
CA VAL A 289 -14.13 1.52 5.69
C VAL A 289 -13.39 1.95 6.95
N VAL A 290 -12.90 3.20 6.95
CA VAL A 290 -12.29 3.79 8.14
C VAL A 290 -13.40 4.15 9.13
N CYS A 291 -13.30 3.64 10.34
CA CYS A 291 -14.32 3.78 11.39
C CYS A 291 -13.69 3.67 12.78
N LYS A 292 -14.54 3.61 13.81
CA LYS A 292 -14.13 3.42 15.20
C LYS A 292 -14.77 2.15 15.74
N VAL A 293 -13.98 1.32 16.43
CA VAL A 293 -14.45 0.10 17.11
C VAL A 293 -13.85 0.08 18.51
N ASP A 294 -14.69 -0.11 19.53
CA ASP A 294 -14.27 -0.06 20.94
C ASP A 294 -13.39 1.17 21.26
N ASN A 295 -13.79 2.34 20.74
CA ASN A 295 -13.10 3.63 20.83
C ASN A 295 -11.75 3.78 20.10
N HIS A 296 -11.31 2.79 19.31
CA HIS A 296 -10.08 2.88 18.52
C HIS A 296 -10.39 3.07 17.04
N TYR A 297 -9.63 3.94 16.37
CA TYR A 297 -9.72 4.10 14.91
C TYR A 297 -9.11 2.88 14.22
N GLN A 298 -9.79 2.37 13.20
CA GLN A 298 -9.33 1.24 12.41
C GLN A 298 -10.00 1.21 11.04
N VAL A 299 -9.56 0.28 10.19
CA VAL A 299 -10.28 -0.07 8.97
C VAL A 299 -10.99 -1.38 9.22
N VAL A 300 -12.30 -1.42 8.94
CA VAL A 300 -13.08 -2.66 8.96
C VAL A 300 -13.28 -3.08 7.51
N GLU A 301 -12.87 -4.32 7.19
CA GLU A 301 -12.98 -4.84 5.83
C GLU A 301 -14.43 -5.12 5.46
N TYR A 302 -14.76 -5.01 4.16
CA TYR A 302 -16.13 -5.20 3.68
C TYR A 302 -16.72 -6.59 4.03
N SER A 303 -15.85 -7.58 4.25
CA SER A 303 -16.24 -8.95 4.63
C SER A 303 -16.55 -9.13 6.12
N GLU A 304 -16.35 -8.09 6.95
CA GLU A 304 -16.46 -8.13 8.41
C GLU A 304 -17.73 -7.46 8.94
N VAL A 305 -18.43 -6.69 8.11
CA VAL A 305 -19.71 -6.04 8.45
C VAL A 305 -20.89 -6.77 7.81
N THR A 306 -22.09 -6.63 8.39
CA THR A 306 -23.32 -7.11 7.74
C THR A 306 -23.78 -6.18 6.63
N LYS A 307 -24.73 -6.67 5.83
CA LYS A 307 -25.36 -5.91 4.76
C LYS A 307 -26.13 -4.71 5.33
N GLU A 308 -26.82 -4.94 6.45
CA GLU A 308 -27.62 -3.95 7.16
C GLU A 308 -26.76 -2.76 7.58
N THR A 309 -25.62 -3.01 8.23
CA THR A 309 -24.64 -1.97 8.61
C THR A 309 -24.10 -1.23 7.39
N ALA A 310 -23.74 -1.96 6.33
CA ALA A 310 -23.19 -1.37 5.11
C ALA A 310 -24.19 -0.49 4.34
N GLU A 311 -25.50 -0.70 4.54
CA GLU A 311 -26.59 0.04 3.89
C GLU A 311 -27.11 1.23 4.71
N LEU A 312 -26.63 1.41 5.95
CA LEU A 312 -27.03 2.53 6.80
C LEU A 312 -26.74 3.89 6.14
N ARG A 313 -27.68 4.82 6.27
CA ARG A 313 -27.61 6.15 5.65
C ARG A 313 -27.95 7.27 6.63
N HIS A 314 -27.31 8.41 6.44
CA HIS A 314 -27.73 9.69 7.03
C HIS A 314 -29.04 10.18 6.38
N ALA A 315 -29.68 11.17 6.99
CA ALA A 315 -30.90 11.78 6.48
C ALA A 315 -30.74 12.41 5.08
N ASN A 316 -29.51 12.81 4.71
CA ASN A 316 -29.18 13.35 3.39
C ASN A 316 -28.99 12.26 2.31
N GLY A 317 -29.13 10.97 2.65
CA GLY A 317 -29.00 9.84 1.75
C GLY A 317 -27.57 9.29 1.60
N GLN A 318 -26.55 9.93 2.17
CA GLN A 318 -25.17 9.40 2.15
C GLN A 318 -25.04 8.19 3.09
N LEU A 319 -24.15 7.26 2.75
CA LEU A 319 -23.83 6.13 3.63
C LEU A 319 -23.22 6.64 4.94
N ILE A 320 -23.57 6.02 6.07
CA ILE A 320 -22.93 6.32 7.36
C ILE A 320 -21.46 5.91 7.33
N TYR A 321 -21.19 4.72 6.79
CA TYR A 321 -19.84 4.20 6.62
C TYR A 321 -19.34 4.50 5.20
N ASN A 322 -19.03 5.78 4.94
CA ASN A 322 -18.66 6.28 3.62
C ASN A 322 -17.15 6.51 3.42
N ALA A 323 -16.32 6.41 4.46
CA ALA A 323 -14.88 6.66 4.41
C ALA A 323 -14.11 5.45 3.83
N ALA A 324 -14.20 5.25 2.51
CA ALA A 324 -13.54 4.13 1.83
C ALA A 324 -12.01 4.30 1.84
N ASN A 325 -11.32 3.32 2.42
CA ASN A 325 -9.86 3.29 2.49
C ASN A 325 -9.25 3.07 1.10
N ILE A 326 -8.39 3.98 0.67
CA ILE A 326 -7.68 3.89 -0.61
C ILE A 326 -6.19 3.53 -0.45
N CYS A 327 -5.80 3.08 0.75
CA CYS A 327 -4.43 2.70 1.10
C CYS A 327 -3.43 3.83 0.83
N ASN A 328 -3.76 5.02 1.34
CA ASN A 328 -2.96 6.23 1.25
C ASN A 328 -2.91 6.90 2.63
N HIS A 329 -1.72 7.01 3.19
CA HIS A 329 -1.51 7.37 4.59
C HIS A 329 -0.44 8.44 4.74
N TYR A 330 -0.58 9.22 5.79
CA TYR A 330 0.45 10.11 6.31
C TYR A 330 0.97 9.52 7.62
N PHE A 331 2.28 9.47 7.79
CA PHE A 331 2.91 9.13 9.06
C PHE A 331 4.01 10.13 9.39
N THR A 332 4.17 10.44 10.68
CA THR A 332 5.43 11.03 11.15
C THR A 332 6.50 9.96 11.32
N VAL A 333 7.77 10.33 11.18
CA VAL A 333 8.88 9.41 11.44
C VAL A 333 8.86 8.91 12.89
N ASP A 334 8.51 9.77 13.86
CA ASP A 334 8.40 9.37 15.27
C ASP A 334 7.29 8.33 15.50
N PHE A 335 6.14 8.49 14.83
CA PHE A 335 5.09 7.47 14.86
C PHE A 335 5.59 6.13 14.31
N LEU A 336 6.22 6.12 13.12
CA LEU A 336 6.76 4.90 12.53
C LEU A 336 7.83 4.23 13.40
N LYS A 337 8.67 5.02 14.09
CA LYS A 337 9.63 4.49 15.07
C LYS A 337 8.92 3.81 16.23
N ASN A 338 7.90 4.44 16.80
CA ASN A 338 7.14 3.82 17.89
C ASN A 338 6.51 2.51 17.44
N ILE A 339 5.91 2.46 16.24
CA ILE A 339 5.38 1.20 15.70
C ILE A 339 6.49 0.17 15.55
N GLY A 340 7.55 0.46 14.79
CA GLY A 340 8.60 -0.51 14.48
C GLY A 340 9.34 -1.04 15.70
N TYR A 341 9.58 -0.20 16.71
CA TYR A 341 10.36 -0.56 17.89
C TYR A 341 9.52 -1.07 19.07
N LEU A 342 8.26 -0.63 19.22
CA LEU A 342 7.44 -0.92 20.41
C LEU A 342 6.21 -1.77 20.09
N TYR A 343 5.46 -1.43 19.03
CA TYR A 343 4.11 -1.98 18.81
C TYR A 343 4.00 -3.00 17.66
N GLU A 344 5.06 -3.21 16.87
CA GLU A 344 5.03 -4.09 15.69
C GLU A 344 4.55 -5.50 16.01
N LYS A 345 4.93 -6.03 17.19
CA LYS A 345 4.52 -7.37 17.64
C LYS A 345 3.07 -7.43 18.11
N ASP A 346 2.49 -6.29 18.48
CA ASP A 346 1.11 -6.19 18.99
C ASP A 346 0.08 -6.04 17.86
N LEU A 347 0.53 -5.79 16.63
CA LEU A 347 -0.34 -5.68 15.46
C LEU A 347 -1.23 -6.91 15.29
N LEU A 348 -2.46 -6.66 14.82
CA LEU A 348 -3.42 -7.70 14.51
C LEU A 348 -2.89 -8.64 13.43
N LEU A 349 -3.14 -9.92 13.62
CA LEU A 349 -2.76 -10.98 12.68
C LEU A 349 -4.02 -11.48 11.98
N HIS A 350 -4.05 -11.34 10.67
CA HIS A 350 -5.17 -11.72 9.82
C HIS A 350 -4.92 -13.10 9.21
N VAL A 351 -5.95 -13.94 9.23
CA VAL A 351 -5.90 -15.32 8.73
C VAL A 351 -6.55 -15.42 7.37
N ALA A 352 -5.80 -15.86 6.37
CA ALA A 352 -6.32 -16.17 5.04
C ALA A 352 -6.23 -17.67 4.75
N LYS A 353 -7.37 -18.35 4.63
CA LYS A 353 -7.43 -19.76 4.20
C LYS A 353 -7.06 -19.87 2.72
N LYS A 354 -6.05 -20.69 2.40
CA LYS A 354 -5.51 -20.80 1.03
C LYS A 354 -5.27 -22.26 0.62
N LYS A 355 -5.19 -22.46 -0.70
CA LYS A 355 -4.69 -23.69 -1.34
C LYS A 355 -3.18 -23.54 -1.45
N ILE A 356 -2.45 -24.11 -0.51
CA ILE A 356 -1.00 -23.98 -0.38
C ILE A 356 -0.35 -25.26 -0.92
N PRO A 357 0.41 -25.20 -2.03
CA PRO A 357 1.18 -26.34 -2.49
C PRO A 357 2.07 -26.89 -1.38
N TYR A 358 2.14 -28.22 -1.27
CA TYR A 358 2.84 -28.88 -0.18
C TYR A 358 3.43 -30.22 -0.62
N VAL A 359 4.33 -30.78 0.18
CA VAL A 359 4.82 -32.16 0.02
C VAL A 359 4.05 -33.10 0.95
N ASN A 360 3.47 -34.16 0.39
CA ASN A 360 2.77 -35.20 1.16
C ASN A 360 3.75 -36.18 1.84
N ASP A 361 3.23 -37.11 2.65
CA ASP A 361 4.05 -38.08 3.41
C ASP A 361 4.90 -39.02 2.52
N ASN A 362 4.52 -39.19 1.24
CA ASN A 362 5.28 -39.97 0.27
C ASN A 362 6.40 -39.15 -0.42
N GLY A 363 6.52 -37.86 -0.08
CA GLY A 363 7.51 -36.98 -0.68
C GLY A 363 7.11 -36.36 -2.02
N GLU A 364 5.85 -36.45 -2.41
CA GLU A 364 5.32 -35.92 -3.67
C GLU A 364 4.78 -34.49 -3.48
N ARG A 365 5.09 -33.59 -4.41
CA ARG A 365 4.56 -32.21 -4.37
C ARG A 365 3.15 -32.15 -4.93
N ILE A 366 2.19 -31.71 -4.11
CA ILE A 366 0.77 -31.66 -4.41
C ILE A 366 0.29 -30.21 -4.54
N ILE A 367 -0.52 -29.95 -5.57
CA ILE A 367 -1.31 -28.72 -5.68
C ILE A 367 -2.74 -29.03 -5.18
N PRO A 368 -3.13 -28.52 -4.00
CA PRO A 368 -4.39 -28.92 -3.39
C PRO A 368 -5.61 -28.33 -4.12
N LYS A 369 -6.70 -29.12 -4.19
CA LYS A 369 -7.97 -28.69 -4.81
C LYS A 369 -8.86 -27.87 -3.87
N VAL A 370 -8.71 -28.06 -2.57
CA VAL A 370 -9.42 -27.35 -1.49
C VAL A 370 -8.41 -26.67 -0.56
N PRO A 371 -8.78 -25.61 0.19
CA PRO A 371 -7.88 -25.00 1.16
C PRO A 371 -7.36 -26.02 2.18
N ASN A 372 -6.05 -26.07 2.38
CA ASN A 372 -5.35 -27.03 3.26
C ASN A 372 -4.56 -26.32 4.38
N GLY A 373 -4.54 -24.99 4.39
CA GLY A 373 -3.82 -24.23 5.39
C GLY A 373 -4.17 -22.75 5.38
N ILE A 374 -3.41 -22.01 6.16
CA ILE A 374 -3.55 -20.57 6.36
C ILE A 374 -2.26 -19.81 6.04
N LYS A 375 -2.45 -18.58 5.59
CA LYS A 375 -1.43 -17.53 5.58
C LYS A 375 -1.78 -16.51 6.66
N ILE A 376 -0.74 -15.98 7.30
CA ILE A 376 -0.87 -14.92 8.30
C ILE A 376 -0.33 -13.63 7.68
N GLU A 377 -1.13 -12.57 7.72
CA GLU A 377 -0.78 -11.26 7.17
C GLU A 377 -1.04 -10.18 8.23
N LYS A 378 -0.20 -9.13 8.23
CA LYS A 378 -0.48 -7.88 8.94
C LYS A 378 -0.99 -6.84 7.94
N PHE A 379 -1.88 -5.95 8.36
CA PHE A 379 -2.30 -4.84 7.51
C PHE A 379 -1.66 -3.52 7.93
N VAL A 380 -1.32 -2.70 6.92
CA VAL A 380 -0.65 -1.42 7.11
C VAL A 380 -1.48 -0.47 7.98
N PHE A 381 -2.80 -0.56 7.92
CA PHE A 381 -3.70 0.32 8.67
C PHE A 381 -3.99 -0.15 10.10
N ASP A 382 -3.54 -1.34 10.51
CA ASP A 382 -3.73 -1.84 11.89
C ASP A 382 -2.93 -1.06 12.94
N VAL A 383 -2.19 -0.03 12.51
CA VAL A 383 -1.48 0.90 13.38
C VAL A 383 -2.33 2.06 13.88
N PHE A 384 -3.51 2.29 13.29
CA PHE A 384 -4.37 3.44 13.64
C PHE A 384 -4.71 3.53 15.14
N PRO A 385 -4.94 2.40 15.87
CA PRO A 385 -5.17 2.44 17.31
C PRO A 385 -4.01 3.04 18.14
N PHE A 386 -2.79 3.04 17.60
CA PHE A 386 -1.60 3.54 18.31
C PHE A 386 -1.32 5.03 18.04
N ALA A 387 -2.11 5.67 17.18
CA ALA A 387 -1.97 7.09 16.86
C ALA A 387 -2.34 7.97 18.06
N LYS A 388 -1.51 8.96 18.37
CA LYS A 388 -1.84 9.97 19.39
C LYS A 388 -2.83 11.00 18.84
N ASN A 389 -2.70 11.34 17.57
CA ASN A 389 -3.56 12.27 16.88
C ASN A 389 -3.85 11.78 15.45
N PHE A 390 -4.96 11.05 15.34
CA PHE A 390 -5.45 10.51 14.08
C PHE A 390 -6.32 11.53 13.32
N ALA A 391 -6.26 11.52 11.99
CA ALA A 391 -7.18 12.27 11.14
C ALA A 391 -7.47 11.60 9.79
N VAL A 392 -8.62 11.93 9.23
CA VAL A 392 -9.10 11.48 7.92
C VAL A 392 -9.15 12.67 6.96
N TRP A 393 -8.63 12.47 5.76
CA TRP A 393 -8.77 13.41 4.64
C TRP A 393 -9.57 12.77 3.51
N GLN A 394 -10.75 13.30 3.21
CA GLN A 394 -11.60 12.79 2.14
C GLN A 394 -11.34 13.54 0.82
N GLY A 395 -10.75 12.83 -0.14
CA GLY A 395 -10.55 13.28 -1.52
C GLY A 395 -11.74 12.95 -2.43
N THR A 396 -11.57 13.16 -3.73
CA THR A 396 -12.54 12.75 -4.75
C THR A 396 -12.00 11.59 -5.58
N ARG A 397 -12.88 10.65 -5.96
CA ARG A 397 -12.47 9.42 -6.65
C ARG A 397 -11.85 9.74 -8.01
N GLU A 398 -12.52 10.60 -8.77
CA GLU A 398 -12.14 10.97 -10.13
C GLU A 398 -10.82 11.75 -10.22
N GLU A 399 -10.27 12.23 -9.10
CA GLU A 399 -8.97 12.91 -9.08
C GLU A 399 -7.88 12.12 -8.36
N GLU A 400 -8.23 11.16 -7.51
CA GLU A 400 -7.28 10.58 -6.56
C GLU A 400 -7.32 9.06 -6.46
N PHE A 401 -8.29 8.37 -7.08
CA PHE A 401 -8.40 6.92 -6.96
C PHE A 401 -8.94 6.23 -8.21
N SER A 402 -8.05 5.52 -8.91
CA SER A 402 -8.41 4.51 -9.91
C SER A 402 -7.40 3.35 -9.80
N PRO A 403 -7.75 2.26 -9.11
CA PRO A 403 -6.83 1.18 -8.81
C PRO A 403 -6.75 0.15 -9.95
N LEU A 404 -5.57 -0.45 -10.11
CA LEU A 404 -5.31 -1.54 -11.05
C LEU A 404 -5.26 -2.88 -10.29
N LYS A 405 -6.38 -3.60 -10.24
CA LYS A 405 -6.53 -4.87 -9.51
C LYS A 405 -6.75 -6.08 -10.40
N ASN A 406 -7.44 -5.92 -11.53
CA ASN A 406 -7.92 -6.98 -12.41
C ASN A 406 -7.29 -6.91 -13.80
N SER A 407 -7.26 -8.04 -14.52
CA SER A 407 -6.91 -8.08 -15.95
C SER A 407 -7.91 -7.31 -16.81
N SER A 408 -7.55 -7.01 -18.07
CA SER A 408 -8.42 -6.34 -19.05
C SER A 408 -9.71 -7.10 -19.39
N SER A 409 -9.84 -8.36 -18.97
CA SER A 409 -11.10 -9.12 -19.10
C SER A 409 -12.16 -8.72 -18.05
N SER A 410 -11.84 -7.80 -17.14
CA SER A 410 -12.74 -7.30 -16.10
C SER A 410 -13.24 -5.91 -16.46
N ASP A 411 -14.49 -5.60 -16.16
CA ASP A 411 -15.09 -4.27 -16.40
C ASP A 411 -14.79 -3.26 -15.28
N GLN A 412 -14.04 -3.66 -14.25
CA GLN A 412 -13.74 -2.85 -13.06
C GLN A 412 -12.28 -3.01 -12.63
N ASP A 413 -11.69 -1.91 -12.15
CA ASP A 413 -10.31 -1.83 -11.61
C ASP A 413 -9.28 -2.53 -12.51
N CYS A 414 -9.36 -2.29 -13.82
CA CYS A 414 -8.54 -2.94 -14.85
C CYS A 414 -7.70 -1.90 -15.62
N PRO A 415 -6.80 -2.32 -16.55
CA PRO A 415 -6.00 -1.38 -17.33
C PRO A 415 -6.86 -0.34 -18.06
N ASP A 416 -8.00 -0.74 -18.62
CA ASP A 416 -8.85 0.15 -19.42
C ASP A 416 -9.54 1.21 -18.56
N THR A 417 -10.03 0.85 -17.35
CA THR A 417 -10.61 1.83 -16.42
C THR A 417 -9.53 2.79 -15.91
N ALA A 418 -8.36 2.28 -15.51
CA ALA A 418 -7.24 3.09 -15.04
C ALA A 418 -6.79 4.11 -16.11
N ARG A 419 -6.62 3.65 -17.35
CA ARG A 419 -6.27 4.49 -18.50
C ARG A 419 -7.35 5.56 -18.74
N THR A 420 -8.61 5.16 -18.78
CA THR A 420 -9.74 6.04 -19.06
C THR A 420 -9.89 7.12 -17.99
N ASP A 421 -9.77 6.76 -16.72
CA ASP A 421 -9.90 7.70 -15.61
C ASP A 421 -8.79 8.76 -15.62
N LEU A 422 -7.54 8.37 -15.91
CA LEU A 422 -6.45 9.34 -16.03
C LEU A 422 -6.65 10.31 -17.21
N LEU A 423 -7.07 9.80 -18.37
CA LEU A 423 -7.33 10.64 -19.54
C LEU A 423 -8.54 11.56 -19.33
N ASN A 424 -9.58 11.10 -18.64
CA ASN A 424 -10.71 11.92 -18.25
C ASN A 424 -10.30 13.03 -17.26
N LEU A 425 -9.40 12.73 -16.32
CA LEU A 425 -8.83 13.74 -15.43
C LEU A 425 -8.05 14.80 -16.21
N HIS A 426 -7.20 14.39 -17.16
CA HIS A 426 -6.45 15.33 -18.00
C HIS A 426 -7.36 16.19 -18.88
N LYS A 427 -8.41 15.60 -19.46
CA LYS A 427 -9.47 16.34 -20.17
C LYS A 427 -10.14 17.37 -19.26
N LYS A 428 -10.52 16.99 -18.03
CA LYS A 428 -11.09 17.91 -17.03
C LYS A 428 -10.14 19.09 -16.76
N TRP A 429 -8.84 18.83 -16.63
CA TRP A 429 -7.83 19.88 -16.40
C TRP A 429 -7.71 20.85 -17.57
N LEU A 430 -7.65 20.36 -18.82
CA LEU A 430 -7.57 21.22 -20.01
C LEU A 430 -8.80 22.09 -20.18
N LEU A 431 -10.00 21.52 -19.99
CA LEU A 431 -11.26 22.27 -20.05
C LEU A 431 -11.30 23.36 -18.96
N LYS A 432 -10.89 23.03 -17.72
CA LYS A 432 -10.78 24.00 -16.62
C LYS A 432 -9.76 25.10 -16.93
N ALA A 433 -8.70 24.78 -17.68
CA ALA A 433 -7.66 25.72 -18.11
C ALA A 433 -8.06 26.58 -19.33
N GLY A 434 -9.27 26.38 -19.88
CA GLY A 434 -9.84 27.20 -20.96
C GLY A 434 -9.74 26.61 -22.37
N ALA A 435 -9.49 25.32 -22.52
CA ALA A 435 -9.65 24.62 -23.80
C ALA A 435 -11.11 24.69 -24.28
N ARG A 436 -11.30 24.86 -25.59
CA ARG A 436 -12.65 24.87 -26.20
C ARG A 436 -13.22 23.48 -26.35
N ASP A 437 -12.37 22.52 -26.70
CA ASP A 437 -12.72 21.11 -26.78
C ASP A 437 -11.48 20.22 -26.60
N VAL A 438 -11.72 19.01 -26.12
CA VAL A 438 -10.71 17.97 -25.93
C VAL A 438 -11.32 16.64 -26.41
N GLY A 439 -10.99 16.25 -27.63
CA GLY A 439 -11.41 15.01 -28.26
C GLY A 439 -10.35 13.92 -28.16
N GLY A 440 -10.77 12.65 -28.03
CA GLY A 440 -9.87 11.50 -28.00
C GLY A 440 -8.94 11.45 -26.77
N ASP A 441 -7.87 10.67 -26.87
CA ASP A 441 -6.93 10.43 -25.78
C ASP A 441 -5.85 11.52 -25.70
N VAL A 442 -6.05 12.49 -24.82
CA VAL A 442 -5.08 13.55 -24.53
C VAL A 442 -4.50 13.35 -23.15
N GLU A 443 -3.19 13.09 -23.10
CA GLU A 443 -2.44 12.85 -21.87
C GLU A 443 -1.61 14.07 -21.49
N ILE A 444 -1.58 14.40 -20.20
CA ILE A 444 -0.68 15.40 -19.62
C ILE A 444 0.40 14.68 -18.82
N SER A 445 1.66 14.94 -19.16
CA SER A 445 2.80 14.48 -18.39
C SER A 445 2.78 15.09 -16.98
N PRO A 446 3.04 14.30 -15.91
CA PRO A 446 3.21 14.87 -14.58
C PRO A 446 4.29 15.94 -14.49
N LEU A 447 5.31 15.92 -15.37
CA LEU A 447 6.34 16.97 -15.42
C LEU A 447 5.78 18.34 -15.84
N LEU A 448 4.71 18.36 -16.64
CA LEU A 448 4.01 19.56 -17.06
C LEU A 448 3.06 20.07 -15.98
N SER A 449 2.24 19.16 -15.42
CA SER A 449 1.21 19.48 -14.45
C SER A 449 1.00 18.35 -13.44
N TYR A 450 1.08 18.67 -12.15
CA TYR A 450 0.89 17.71 -11.06
C TYR A 450 -0.60 17.45 -10.78
N ALA A 451 -1.40 18.53 -10.74
CA ALA A 451 -2.81 18.51 -10.37
C ALA A 451 -3.66 19.50 -11.20
N GLY A 452 -3.25 19.77 -12.45
CA GLY A 452 -3.93 20.69 -13.36
C GLY A 452 -3.43 22.14 -13.32
N GLU A 453 -2.38 22.44 -12.54
CA GLU A 453 -1.73 23.75 -12.56
C GLU A 453 -0.89 23.97 -13.83
N ASN A 454 -0.56 25.22 -14.14
CA ASN A 454 0.30 25.62 -15.28
C ASN A 454 -0.23 25.28 -16.68
N LEU A 455 -1.52 24.98 -16.82
CA LEU A 455 -2.13 24.66 -18.12
C LEU A 455 -2.77 25.86 -18.84
N CYS A 456 -3.10 26.94 -18.13
CA CYS A 456 -3.85 28.06 -18.72
C CYS A 456 -3.16 28.70 -19.94
N GLN A 457 -1.83 28.80 -19.93
CA GLN A 457 -1.08 29.37 -21.06
C GLN A 457 -1.09 28.46 -22.30
N ILE A 458 -1.27 27.15 -22.10
CA ILE A 458 -1.26 26.12 -23.15
C ILE A 458 -2.68 25.89 -23.68
N ALA A 459 -3.67 25.82 -22.78
CA ALA A 459 -5.01 25.37 -23.11
C ALA A 459 -5.96 26.49 -23.56
N LYS A 460 -5.72 27.75 -23.15
CA LYS A 460 -6.67 28.85 -23.37
C LYS A 460 -7.02 29.03 -24.85
N ASN A 461 -8.31 28.87 -25.17
CA ASN A 461 -8.89 28.95 -26.51
C ASN A 461 -8.37 27.92 -27.53
N GLN A 462 -7.69 26.86 -27.09
CA GLN A 462 -7.18 25.80 -27.96
C GLN A 462 -8.17 24.65 -28.11
N PHE A 463 -7.98 23.84 -29.15
CA PHE A 463 -8.65 22.56 -29.37
C PHE A 463 -7.60 21.45 -29.29
N PHE A 464 -7.90 20.38 -28.57
CA PHE A 464 -7.01 19.21 -28.47
C PHE A 464 -7.68 17.98 -29.08
N ALA A 465 -6.89 17.16 -29.77
CA ALA A 465 -7.35 15.92 -30.39
C ALA A 465 -6.30 14.82 -30.19
N GLY A 466 -6.73 13.71 -29.58
CA GLY A 466 -5.88 12.55 -29.33
C GLY A 466 -5.70 11.62 -30.54
N PRO A 467 -4.71 10.70 -30.50
CA PRO A 467 -3.78 10.50 -29.39
C PRO A 467 -2.72 11.62 -29.32
N GLN A 468 -2.59 12.28 -28.18
CA GLN A 468 -1.65 13.38 -27.96
C GLN A 468 -1.10 13.34 -26.53
N VAL A 469 0.20 13.61 -26.38
CA VAL A 469 0.86 13.81 -25.08
C VAL A 469 1.32 15.26 -24.99
N LEU A 470 1.01 15.92 -23.87
CA LEU A 470 1.51 17.25 -23.51
C LEU A 470 2.60 17.07 -22.45
N GLU A 471 3.83 17.47 -22.76
CA GLU A 471 5.02 17.31 -21.89
C GLU A 471 5.61 18.63 -21.40
#